data_AF-A0A356BSI9-F1
#
_entry.id   AF-A0A356BSI9-F1
#
_cell.length_a   1.000
_cell.length_b   1.000
_cell.length_c   1.000
_cell.angle_alpha   90.00
_cell.angle_beta   90.00
_cell.angle_gamma   90.00
#
_symmetry.space_group_name_H-M   'P 1'
#
loop_
_entity.id
_entity.type
_entity.pdbx_description
1 polymer ?
#
loop_
_entity_poly.entity_id
_entity_poly.type
_entity_poly.pdbx_seq_one_letter_code
_entity_poly.pdbx_strand_id
1 'polypeptide(L)' 'MDAGAWSCGMVAGLIHDIPTCKELIDRIMKEAEDIITNRLAGMLSGKVPA' A
#
# COMPACT_ATOMS: atom_id res chain seq x y z
N MET A 1 -12.02 -27.12 -1.47
CA MET A 1 -11.95 -25.77 -0.87
C MET A 1 -12.81 -25.86 0.39
N ASP A 2 -12.39 -26.74 1.32
CA ASP A 2 -13.28 -27.32 2.32
C ASP A 2 -12.47 -27.63 3.59
N ALA A 3 -12.09 -26.59 4.31
CA ALA A 3 -11.35 -26.70 5.57
C ALA A 3 -11.72 -25.54 6.50
N GLY A 4 -12.94 -25.56 7.05
CA GLY A 4 -13.37 -24.67 8.14
C GLY A 4 -13.51 -23.19 7.78
N ALA A 5 -13.90 -22.37 8.76
CA ALA A 5 -13.84 -20.91 8.68
C ALA A 5 -12.43 -20.44 9.08
N TRP A 6 -11.87 -19.49 8.33
CA TRP A 6 -10.52 -18.97 8.53
C TRP A 6 -10.60 -17.45 8.63
N SER A 7 -9.78 -16.87 9.51
CA SER A 7 -9.75 -15.42 9.71
C SER A 7 -9.17 -14.73 8.48
N CYS A 8 -9.96 -13.83 7.88
CA CYS A 8 -9.55 -13.00 6.77
C CYS A 8 -10.26 -11.64 6.86
N GLY A 9 -9.51 -10.55 6.73
CA GLY A 9 -10.08 -9.20 6.73
C GLY A 9 -10.51 -8.76 5.32
N MET A 10 -11.37 -7.75 5.25
CA MET A 10 -11.80 -7.15 3.97
C MET A 10 -10.61 -6.69 3.10
N VAL A 11 -9.47 -6.33 3.74
CA VAL A 11 -8.22 -5.94 3.07
C VAL A 11 -7.67 -7.00 2.11
N ALA A 12 -8.02 -8.27 2.29
CA ALA A 12 -7.57 -9.33 1.39
C ALA A 12 -8.01 -9.10 -0.07
N GLY A 13 -9.11 -8.38 -0.30
CA GLY A 13 -9.52 -7.97 -1.64
C GLY A 13 -8.57 -7.01 -2.35
N LEU A 14 -7.59 -6.43 -1.63
CA LEU A 14 -6.55 -5.55 -2.17
C LEU A 14 -5.19 -6.26 -2.34
N ILE A 15 -5.08 -7.54 -1.94
CA ILE A 15 -3.84 -8.32 -2.06
C ILE A 15 -3.86 -9.07 -3.39
N HIS A 16 -2.93 -8.72 -4.27
CA HIS A 16 -2.87 -9.24 -5.65
C HIS A 16 -1.55 -9.94 -5.98
N ASP A 17 -0.64 -10.02 -5.01
CA ASP A 17 0.66 -10.67 -5.13
C ASP A 17 1.08 -11.36 -3.81
N ILE A 18 2.19 -12.10 -3.87
CA ILE A 18 2.74 -12.85 -2.73
C ILE A 18 4.26 -12.57 -2.66
N PRO A 19 4.67 -11.42 -2.13
CA PRO A 19 6.09 -11.06 -1.98
C PRO A 19 6.75 -11.82 -0.82
N THR A 20 8.08 -11.77 -0.75
CA THR A 20 8.78 -12.07 0.50
C THR A 20 8.44 -11.02 1.58
N CYS A 21 8.59 -11.37 2.86
CA CYS A 21 8.37 -10.41 3.96
C CYS A 21 9.23 -9.15 3.80
N LYS A 22 10.46 -9.29 3.30
CA LYS A 22 11.35 -8.16 3.07
C LYS A 22 10.81 -7.22 1.98
N GLU A 23 10.45 -7.76 0.82
CA GLU A 23 9.92 -6.96 -0.30
C GLU A 23 8.61 -6.27 0.09
N LEU A 24 7.74 -6.96 0.85
CA LEU A 24 6.49 -6.35 1.33
C LEU A 24 6.76 -5.09 2.16
N ILE A 25 7.63 -5.20 3.16
CA ILE A 25 7.94 -4.08 4.06
C ILE A 25 8.69 -2.97 3.32
N ASP A 26 9.67 -3.32 2.48
CA ASP A 26 10.42 -2.33 1.70
C ASP A 26 9.48 -1.51 0.78
N ARG A 27 8.50 -2.17 0.14
CA ARG A 27 7.49 -1.48 -0.68
C ARG A 27 6.59 -0.58 0.14
N ILE A 28 6.05 -1.05 1.27
CA ILE A 28 5.18 -0.24 2.15
C ILE A 28 5.91 1.03 2.59
N MET A 29 7.17 0.91 3.04
CA MET A 29 7.94 2.07 3.51
C MET A 29 8.21 3.06 2.39
N LYS A 30 8.59 2.56 1.20
CA LYS A 30 8.83 3.41 0.03
C LYS A 30 7.57 4.12 -0.45
N GLU A 31 6.46 3.40 -0.59
CA GLU A 31 5.17 3.98 -1.01
C GLU A 31 4.65 5.00 -0.01
N ALA A 32 4.82 4.75 1.30
CA ALA A 32 4.47 5.71 2.34
C ALA A 32 5.30 7.00 2.25
N GLU A 33 6.62 6.87 2.05
CA GLU A 33 7.52 8.01 1.82
C GLU A 33 7.10 8.80 0.58
N ASP A 34 6.82 8.13 -0.54
CA ASP A 34 6.39 8.76 -1.79
C ASP A 34 5.04 9.49 -1.63
N ILE A 35 4.08 8.91 -0.90
CA ILE A 35 2.80 9.56 -0.61
C ILE A 35 3.02 10.84 0.20
N ILE A 36 3.82 10.79 1.26
CA ILE A 36 4.03 11.93 2.15
C ILE A 36 4.80 13.04 1.42
N THR A 37 5.91 12.70 0.80
CA THR A 37 6.86 13.67 0.24
C THR A 37 6.44 14.22 -1.10
N ASN A 38 5.71 13.45 -1.92
CA ASN A 38 5.29 13.89 -3.25
C ASN A 38 3.81 14.26 -3.27
N ARG A 39 2.92 13.33 -2.95
CA ARG A 39 1.47 13.55 -3.10
C ARG A 39 0.95 14.57 -2.10
N LEU A 40 1.21 14.39 -0.80
CA LEU A 40 0.69 15.28 0.24
C LEU A 40 1.39 16.63 0.24
N ALA A 41 2.71 16.66 0.09
CA ALA A 41 3.44 17.93 -0.04
C ALA A 41 3.00 18.70 -1.31
N GLY A 42 2.77 18.01 -2.43
CA GLY A 42 2.24 18.58 -3.66
C GLY A 42 0.91 19.30 -3.43
N MET A 43 -0.01 18.69 -2.67
CA MET A 43 -1.29 19.30 -2.30
C MET A 43 -1.15 20.59 -1.49
N LEU A 44 -0.13 20.69 -0.63
CA LEU A 44 0.14 21.91 0.14
C LEU A 44 0.81 23.02 -0.68
N SER A 45 1.58 22.65 -1.70
CA SER A 45 2.36 23.59 -2.50
C SER A 45 1.54 24.41 -3.52
N GLY A 46 0.26 24.09 -3.72
CA GLY A 46 -0.62 24.79 -4.66
C GLY A 46 -0.21 24.65 -6.14
N LYS A 47 0.78 23.82 -6.45
CA LYS A 47 1.19 23.52 -7.82
C LYS A 47 0.21 22.52 -8.42
N VAL A 48 -0.70 23.01 -9.26
CA VAL A 48 -1.45 22.15 -10.17
C VAL A 48 -0.42 21.51 -11.12
N PRO A 49 -0.35 20.17 -11.23
CA PRO A 49 0.49 19.55 -12.25
C PRO A 49 0.00 20.03 -13.62
N ALA A 50 0.92 20.59 -14.41
CA ALA A 50 0.67 21.02 -15.78
C ALA A 50 0.29 19.83 -16.67
#